data_AF-A0A7K3ZJ16-F1
#
_entry.id   AF-A0A7K3ZJ16-F1
#
_cell.length_a   1.000
_cell.length_b   1.000
_cell.length_c   1.000
_cell.angle_alpha   90.00
_cell.angle_beta   90.00
_cell.angle_gamma   90.00
#
_symmetry.space_group_name_H-M   'P 1'
#
loop_
_entity.id
_entity.type
_entity.pdbx_description
1 polymer ?
#
loop_
_entity_poly.entity_id
_entity_poly.type
_entity_poly.pdbx_seq_one_letter_code
_entity_poly.pdbx_strand_id
1 'polypeptide(L)'
;MSEQPEMICGIEIHQQLDTKKLFCSCESCLCDEGEGSYYRRLRPTTGETGEVDRAALAQFLRGLGYRYQCCGGSSCLVDLDEEPPHDVNAEAMETVLAFSAMMDAQVVDEVHFMRKIVVDGSNTSGFQRTALVSTDGKVEVNGKSISILSICLEEDAARKVDAADGEVTYRLDRLGIPLIEVATGPDMRTPEEVMEVALRIGTLLRATKRVKRGIGTIREDLNISIPGGARIEIKGVQELRLLPLYVENEVRRQRMLLKVKEVLESRGTGRAVFEPVDVTGIFGDCKSKVIKGALADKGRVMAVRLPGFAGVMNGDSGNLRLGAEMAQRARTKGVKGIFHSDELPNYGIEREWVDRLRESLGMTGENDAFAICAAGGKKANEALAMVVDRANEALDGVPEETRDPLPDGTTKYSRPLPGAARMYPETDVPPTPVTRERMEEIRANLPEFPEEIERRLMRDHGLNAQQARQIVRQSKEELFVRIAEEFNAAQVAATMFLNTYSEIERDGADPDSVSDETVMEIFRMLGHGRFAKEAIPSILREAAAGRTPEEAVGILGLEAVDAGEAEAVIRSIVMEREEFVRSKGAAAAGPLMGPVMEALRGKIDGRKASEILAEEIRKIV
;
A
#
# COMPACT_ATOMS: atom_id res chain seq x y z
N MET A 1 19.11 -17.73 20.58
CA MET A 1 18.51 -17.89 19.23
C MET A 1 17.02 -17.77 19.43
N SER A 2 16.45 -16.58 19.19
CA SER A 2 15.00 -16.40 19.29
C SER A 2 14.36 -17.27 18.21
N GLU A 3 13.53 -18.23 18.61
CA GLU A 3 12.70 -18.98 17.67
C GLU A 3 11.92 -17.97 16.83
N GLN A 4 12.22 -17.92 15.53
CA GLN A 4 11.45 -17.13 14.60
C GLN A 4 9.98 -17.58 14.72
N PRO A 5 9.04 -16.63 14.81
CA PRO A 5 7.65 -16.97 15.01
C PRO A 5 7.15 -17.85 13.87
N GLU A 6 6.69 -19.07 14.19
CA GLU A 6 6.04 -19.96 13.23
C GLU A 6 4.77 -19.27 12.71
N MET A 7 4.80 -18.88 11.44
CA MET A 7 3.67 -18.30 10.73
C MET A 7 3.67 -18.81 9.29
N ILE A 8 2.52 -18.74 8.65
CA ILE A 8 2.38 -18.93 7.21
C ILE A 8 1.69 -17.70 6.62
N CYS A 9 2.17 -17.25 5.47
CA CYS A 9 1.57 -16.15 4.75
C CYS A 9 1.48 -16.48 3.25
N GLY A 10 0.34 -16.11 2.65
CA GLY A 10 0.16 -15.97 1.21
C GLY A 10 -0.17 -14.52 0.88
N ILE A 11 0.16 -14.05 -0.32
CA ILE A 11 -0.19 -12.71 -0.78
C ILE A 11 -0.96 -12.77 -2.09
N GLU A 12 -1.87 -11.83 -2.26
CA GLU A 12 -2.55 -11.57 -3.52
C GLU A 12 -2.13 -10.16 -3.97
N ILE A 13 -1.53 -10.06 -5.16
CA ILE A 13 -1.05 -8.78 -5.70
C ILE A 13 -1.96 -8.37 -6.85
N HIS A 14 -2.58 -7.21 -6.70
CA HIS A 14 -3.39 -6.58 -7.72
C HIS A 14 -2.62 -5.44 -8.37
N GLN A 15 -2.36 -5.53 -9.67
CA GLN A 15 -1.61 -4.52 -10.42
C GLN A 15 -2.44 -4.04 -11.61
N GLN A 16 -2.60 -2.72 -11.74
CA GLN A 16 -3.27 -2.13 -12.90
C GLN A 16 -2.39 -2.25 -14.15
N LEU A 17 -2.99 -2.61 -15.27
CA LEU A 17 -2.34 -2.64 -16.58
C LEU A 17 -2.49 -1.28 -17.27
N ASP A 18 -1.46 -0.87 -18.00
CA ASP A 18 -1.42 0.42 -18.68
C ASP A 18 -1.95 0.32 -20.12
N THR A 19 -3.22 -0.04 -20.22
CA THR A 19 -3.96 -0.21 -21.49
C THR A 19 -5.27 0.57 -21.44
N LYS A 20 -6.12 0.50 -22.46
CA LYS A 20 -7.53 0.93 -22.30
C LYS A 20 -8.28 0.08 -21.28
N LYS A 21 -9.48 0.53 -20.87
CA LYS A 21 -10.37 -0.25 -20.00
C LYS A 21 -10.65 -1.65 -20.56
N LEU A 22 -10.98 -2.58 -19.66
CA LEU A 22 -11.01 -4.02 -19.96
C LEU A 22 -12.13 -4.41 -20.92
N PHE A 23 -13.28 -3.74 -20.82
CA PHE A 23 -14.51 -4.07 -21.55
C PHE A 23 -15.15 -2.87 -22.25
N CYS A 24 -14.38 -1.82 -22.50
CA CYS A 24 -14.83 -0.68 -23.29
C CYS A 24 -13.64 0.09 -23.88
N SER A 25 -13.92 1.05 -24.77
CA SER A 25 -12.89 1.82 -25.48
C SER A 25 -12.37 3.06 -24.72
N CYS A 26 -12.78 3.25 -23.45
CA CYS A 26 -12.35 4.38 -22.63
C CYS A 26 -10.86 4.31 -22.28
N GLU A 27 -10.28 5.49 -22.11
CA GLU A 27 -8.93 5.62 -21.58
C GLU A 27 -8.90 5.22 -20.09
N SER A 28 -7.76 4.70 -19.62
CA SER A 28 -7.55 4.24 -18.24
C SER A 28 -6.85 5.29 -17.38
N CYS A 29 -7.16 6.57 -17.61
CA CYS A 29 -6.62 7.67 -16.82
C CYS A 29 -7.59 8.09 -15.70
N LEU A 30 -7.02 8.64 -14.63
CA LEU A 30 -7.79 9.22 -13.54
C LEU A 30 -8.09 10.69 -13.84
N CYS A 31 -9.23 11.17 -13.38
CA CYS A 31 -9.65 12.57 -13.51
C CYS A 31 -9.71 13.23 -12.13
N ASP A 32 -9.33 14.50 -12.07
CA ASP A 32 -9.35 15.30 -10.84
C ASP A 32 -10.77 15.77 -10.47
N GLU A 33 -11.55 16.15 -11.49
CA GLU A 33 -12.93 16.61 -11.34
C GLU A 33 -13.89 15.71 -12.13
N GLY A 34 -15.00 15.33 -11.50
CA GLY A 34 -16.05 14.53 -12.13
C GLY A 34 -17.13 15.40 -12.75
N GLU A 35 -17.72 14.92 -13.84
CA GLU A 35 -18.83 15.55 -14.57
C GLU A 35 -20.13 14.77 -14.35
N GLY A 36 -21.17 15.47 -13.90
CA GLY A 36 -22.47 14.86 -13.63
C GLY A 36 -22.44 13.82 -12.50
N SER A 37 -23.62 13.34 -12.08
CA SER A 37 -23.70 12.17 -11.22
C SER A 37 -25.03 11.43 -11.34
N TYR A 38 -24.99 10.11 -11.15
CA TYR A 38 -26.16 9.23 -11.18
C TYR A 38 -26.33 8.52 -9.85
N TYR A 39 -27.55 8.48 -9.33
CA TYR A 39 -27.87 7.78 -8.08
C TYR A 39 -28.34 6.35 -8.36
N ARG A 40 -27.80 5.39 -7.62
CA ARG A 40 -28.19 3.98 -7.66
C ARG A 40 -28.26 3.38 -6.25
N ARG A 41 -28.97 2.26 -6.14
CA ARG A 41 -29.01 1.41 -4.95
C ARG A 41 -28.86 -0.05 -5.37
N LEU A 42 -27.84 -0.71 -4.85
CA LEU A 42 -27.60 -2.14 -5.09
C LEU A 42 -28.48 -3.01 -4.18
N ARG A 43 -28.79 -4.22 -4.65
CA ARG A 43 -29.53 -5.23 -3.89
C ARG A 43 -28.76 -6.55 -3.90
N PRO A 44 -28.70 -7.28 -2.78
CA PRO A 44 -28.07 -8.59 -2.76
C PRO A 44 -28.86 -9.55 -3.63
N THR A 45 -28.14 -10.44 -4.32
CA THR A 45 -28.69 -11.53 -5.13
C THR A 45 -28.04 -12.83 -4.67
N THR A 46 -28.74 -13.95 -4.86
CA THR A 46 -28.22 -15.28 -4.55
C THR A 46 -27.11 -15.67 -5.54
N GLY A 47 -26.04 -16.30 -5.07
CA GLY A 47 -25.03 -16.90 -5.96
C GLY A 47 -25.56 -18.14 -6.68
N GLU A 48 -24.70 -18.83 -7.44
CA GLU A 48 -25.06 -20.07 -8.14
C GLU A 48 -25.65 -21.15 -7.23
N THR A 49 -25.22 -21.18 -5.95
CA THR A 49 -25.69 -22.15 -4.95
C THR A 49 -27.06 -21.81 -4.37
N GLY A 50 -27.66 -20.66 -4.74
CA GLY A 50 -28.92 -20.18 -4.18
C GLY A 50 -28.79 -19.50 -2.80
N GLU A 51 -27.58 -19.43 -2.24
CA GLU A 51 -27.31 -18.76 -0.96
C GLU A 51 -26.84 -17.30 -1.15
N VAL A 52 -27.12 -16.45 -0.17
CA VAL A 52 -26.62 -15.07 -0.14
C VAL A 52 -25.36 -15.02 0.72
N ASP A 53 -24.28 -14.47 0.17
CA ASP A 53 -23.04 -14.31 0.90
C ASP A 53 -23.20 -13.42 2.15
N ARG A 54 -22.57 -13.86 3.26
CA ARG A 54 -22.68 -13.20 4.57
C ARG A 54 -22.13 -11.78 4.58
N ALA A 55 -21.02 -11.51 3.89
CA ALA A 55 -20.45 -10.17 3.85
C ALA A 55 -21.24 -9.25 2.91
N ALA A 56 -21.77 -9.77 1.81
CA ALA A 56 -22.68 -9.03 0.94
C ALA A 56 -23.96 -8.61 1.70
N LEU A 57 -24.55 -9.54 2.46
CA LEU A 57 -25.69 -9.23 3.33
C LEU A 57 -25.33 -8.20 4.40
N ALA A 58 -24.18 -8.37 5.08
CA ALA A 58 -23.71 -7.42 6.09
C ALA A 58 -23.53 -6.00 5.52
N GLN A 59 -23.03 -5.89 4.30
CA GLN A 59 -22.88 -4.62 3.61
C GLN A 59 -24.23 -4.01 3.21
N PHE A 60 -25.17 -4.81 2.69
CA PHE A 60 -26.51 -4.36 2.34
C PHE A 60 -27.30 -3.84 3.56
N LEU A 61 -27.17 -4.50 4.70
CA LEU A 61 -27.83 -4.09 5.96
C LEU A 61 -27.38 -2.70 6.46
N ARG A 62 -26.30 -2.13 5.90
CA ARG A 62 -25.89 -0.73 6.17
C ARG A 62 -26.82 0.30 5.52
N GLY A 63 -27.64 -0.11 4.54
CA GLY A 63 -28.66 0.74 3.93
C GLY A 63 -28.12 1.90 3.09
N LEU A 64 -26.93 1.75 2.49
CA LEU A 64 -26.25 2.84 1.77
C LEU A 64 -26.87 3.11 0.39
N GLY A 65 -26.88 4.38 -0.02
CA GLY A 65 -27.08 4.82 -1.41
C GLY A 65 -25.76 5.14 -2.09
N TYR A 66 -25.72 5.07 -3.43
CA TYR A 66 -24.49 5.30 -4.20
C TYR A 66 -24.70 6.38 -5.27
N ARG A 67 -23.81 7.37 -5.32
CA ARG A 67 -23.73 8.31 -6.44
C ARG A 67 -22.47 8.03 -7.26
N TYR A 68 -22.61 8.01 -8.57
CA TYR A 68 -21.52 7.75 -9.52
C TYR A 68 -21.24 8.98 -10.36
N GLN A 69 -20.04 9.56 -10.23
CA GLN A 69 -19.52 10.65 -11.04
C GLN A 69 -18.84 10.12 -12.30
N CYS A 70 -19.17 10.67 -13.45
CA CYS A 70 -18.54 10.33 -14.72
C CYS A 70 -17.30 11.20 -14.96
N CYS A 71 -16.44 10.78 -15.87
CA CYS A 71 -15.35 11.61 -16.38
C CYS A 71 -15.26 11.51 -17.90
N GLY A 72 -15.14 12.66 -18.57
CA GLY A 72 -14.98 12.73 -20.02
C GLY A 72 -13.80 11.87 -20.49
N GLY A 73 -14.03 11.02 -21.51
CA GLY A 73 -13.01 10.11 -22.07
C GLY A 73 -12.67 8.88 -21.23
N SER A 74 -12.98 8.90 -19.93
CA SER A 74 -12.64 7.83 -18.95
C SER A 74 -13.89 7.16 -18.35
N SER A 75 -15.06 7.44 -18.89
CA SER A 75 -16.33 6.80 -18.48
C SER A 75 -17.27 6.71 -19.69
N CYS A 76 -18.01 5.60 -19.80
CA CYS A 76 -19.02 5.39 -20.85
C CYS A 76 -20.27 4.69 -20.32
N LEU A 77 -21.18 4.29 -21.21
CA LEU A 77 -22.41 3.57 -20.85
C LEU A 77 -22.14 2.19 -20.23
N VAL A 78 -21.03 1.53 -20.59
CA VAL A 78 -20.60 0.27 -19.95
C VAL A 78 -20.29 0.51 -18.47
N ASP A 79 -19.52 1.56 -18.15
CA ASP A 79 -19.20 1.92 -16.76
C ASP A 79 -20.43 2.33 -15.97
N LEU A 80 -21.44 2.91 -16.63
CA LEU A 80 -22.70 3.29 -16.02
C LEU A 80 -23.67 2.13 -15.86
N ASP A 81 -23.34 0.94 -16.38
CA ASP A 81 -24.23 -0.22 -16.42
C ASP A 81 -25.53 0.10 -17.21
N GLU A 82 -25.37 0.76 -18.35
CA GLU A 82 -26.43 1.14 -19.32
C GLU A 82 -26.16 0.59 -20.74
N GLU A 83 -25.04 -0.12 -20.92
CA GLU A 83 -24.65 -0.82 -22.16
C GLU A 83 -23.93 -2.13 -21.77
N PRO A 84 -24.16 -3.25 -22.49
CA PRO A 84 -23.39 -4.47 -22.28
C PRO A 84 -21.88 -4.25 -22.44
N PRO A 85 -21.03 -4.99 -21.70
CA PRO A 85 -19.58 -4.94 -21.91
C PRO A 85 -19.21 -5.32 -23.34
N HIS A 86 -18.12 -4.73 -23.85
CA HIS A 86 -17.53 -5.12 -25.13
C HIS A 86 -16.66 -6.37 -24.98
N ASP A 87 -16.01 -6.80 -26.05
CA ASP A 87 -15.00 -7.85 -25.97
C ASP A 87 -13.84 -7.46 -25.06
N VAL A 88 -13.17 -8.47 -24.48
CA VAL A 88 -12.01 -8.27 -23.62
C VAL A 88 -10.89 -7.52 -24.35
N ASN A 89 -10.27 -6.57 -23.66
CA ASN A 89 -9.11 -5.86 -24.17
C ASN A 89 -7.96 -6.83 -24.51
N ALA A 90 -7.60 -6.90 -25.80
CA ALA A 90 -6.61 -7.83 -26.31
C ALA A 90 -5.20 -7.58 -25.74
N GLU A 91 -4.83 -6.32 -25.53
CA GLU A 91 -3.53 -5.92 -24.98
C GLU A 91 -3.41 -6.32 -23.50
N ALA A 92 -4.49 -6.14 -22.73
CA ALA A 92 -4.58 -6.60 -21.34
C ALA A 92 -4.43 -8.13 -21.28
N MET A 93 -5.16 -8.86 -22.12
CA MET A 93 -5.08 -10.32 -22.20
C MET A 93 -3.67 -10.81 -22.57
N GLU A 94 -3.04 -10.21 -23.59
CA GLU A 94 -1.66 -10.56 -23.99
C GLU A 94 -0.66 -10.31 -22.85
N THR A 95 -0.82 -9.20 -22.12
CA THR A 95 0.03 -8.87 -20.97
C THR A 95 -0.05 -9.94 -19.87
N VAL A 96 -1.27 -10.39 -19.54
CA VAL A 96 -1.46 -11.43 -18.51
C VAL A 96 -0.94 -12.80 -18.97
N LEU A 97 -1.11 -13.13 -20.25
CA LEU A 97 -0.56 -14.37 -20.83
C LEU A 97 0.98 -14.37 -20.86
N ALA A 98 1.59 -13.23 -21.21
CA ALA A 98 3.04 -13.05 -21.16
C ALA A 98 3.55 -13.19 -19.72
N PHE A 99 2.90 -12.53 -18.76
CA PHE A 99 3.25 -12.66 -17.35
C PHE A 99 3.07 -14.10 -16.84
N SER A 100 2.01 -14.79 -17.25
CA SER A 100 1.79 -16.22 -16.92
C SER A 100 2.94 -17.09 -17.42
N ALA A 101 3.42 -16.87 -18.65
CA ALA A 101 4.57 -17.59 -19.18
C ALA A 101 5.87 -17.25 -18.43
N MET A 102 6.07 -16.00 -17.99
CA MET A 102 7.22 -15.63 -17.15
C MET A 102 7.23 -16.36 -15.80
N MET A 103 6.05 -16.71 -15.26
CA MET A 103 5.91 -17.45 -14.00
C MET A 103 5.92 -18.98 -14.18
N ASP A 104 6.20 -19.48 -15.39
CA ASP A 104 6.08 -20.91 -15.72
C ASP A 104 4.70 -21.48 -15.35
N ALA A 105 3.63 -20.66 -15.46
CA ALA A 105 2.27 -21.03 -15.09
C ALA A 105 1.56 -21.79 -16.22
N GLN A 106 0.63 -22.65 -15.82
CA GLN A 106 -0.25 -23.40 -16.72
C GLN A 106 -1.43 -22.52 -17.12
N VAL A 107 -1.41 -22.04 -18.36
CA VAL A 107 -2.49 -21.24 -18.94
C VAL A 107 -3.66 -22.13 -19.33
N VAL A 108 -4.89 -21.65 -19.09
CA VAL A 108 -6.12 -22.35 -19.49
C VAL A 108 -6.31 -22.33 -21.00
N ASP A 109 -6.94 -23.36 -21.57
CA ASP A 109 -7.21 -23.45 -23.02
C ASP A 109 -8.24 -22.39 -23.49
N GLU A 110 -9.14 -21.99 -22.60
CA GLU A 110 -10.18 -20.99 -22.87
C GLU A 110 -10.45 -20.17 -21.59
N VAL A 111 -10.42 -18.85 -21.71
CA VAL A 111 -10.66 -17.93 -20.59
C VAL A 111 -12.14 -17.57 -20.55
N HIS A 112 -12.75 -17.77 -19.38
CA HIS A 112 -14.15 -17.46 -19.11
C HIS A 112 -14.25 -16.39 -18.04
N PHE A 113 -14.97 -15.30 -18.33
CA PHE A 113 -15.24 -14.27 -17.34
C PHE A 113 -16.40 -14.66 -16.43
N MET A 114 -16.25 -14.32 -15.16
CA MET A 114 -17.20 -14.54 -14.09
C MET A 114 -17.54 -13.20 -13.45
N ARG A 115 -18.73 -13.11 -12.86
CA ARG A 115 -19.22 -11.97 -12.09
C ARG A 115 -19.08 -12.26 -10.62
N LYS A 116 -18.08 -11.64 -9.98
CA LYS A 116 -17.85 -11.67 -8.54
C LYS A 116 -18.75 -10.62 -7.88
N ILE A 117 -19.72 -11.04 -7.07
CA ILE A 117 -20.71 -10.12 -6.46
C ILE A 117 -20.01 -9.11 -5.52
N VAL A 118 -20.23 -7.81 -5.79
CA VAL A 118 -19.67 -6.68 -5.04
C VAL A 118 -20.78 -5.65 -4.78
N VAL A 119 -21.30 -5.64 -3.55
CA VAL A 119 -22.47 -4.80 -3.17
C VAL A 119 -22.11 -3.57 -2.33
N ASP A 120 -20.83 -3.25 -2.21
CA ASP A 120 -20.36 -2.07 -1.46
C ASP A 120 -20.48 -0.75 -2.24
N GLY A 121 -20.92 -0.82 -3.49
CA GLY A 121 -21.12 0.32 -4.37
C GLY A 121 -19.93 0.62 -5.27
N SER A 122 -18.78 -0.05 -5.12
CA SER A 122 -17.60 0.24 -5.95
C SER A 122 -17.74 -0.20 -7.41
N ASN A 123 -18.70 -1.07 -7.72
CA ASN A 123 -19.01 -1.51 -9.07
C ASN A 123 -20.48 -1.18 -9.36
N THR A 124 -20.73 -0.45 -10.45
CA THR A 124 -22.07 0.04 -10.83
C THR A 124 -23.06 -1.07 -11.14
N SER A 125 -22.58 -2.17 -11.71
CA SER A 125 -23.35 -3.40 -11.98
C SER A 125 -23.58 -4.27 -10.74
N GLY A 126 -22.96 -3.95 -9.60
CA GLY A 126 -23.04 -4.76 -8.37
C GLY A 126 -22.20 -6.05 -8.40
N PHE A 127 -21.32 -6.18 -9.40
CA PHE A 127 -20.34 -7.24 -9.52
C PHE A 127 -19.08 -6.72 -10.23
N GLN A 128 -17.97 -7.43 -10.03
CA GLN A 128 -16.70 -7.25 -10.72
C GLN A 128 -16.55 -8.39 -11.73
N ARG A 129 -16.18 -8.08 -12.97
CA ARG A 129 -15.83 -9.12 -13.94
C ARG A 129 -14.40 -9.59 -13.68
N THR A 130 -14.23 -10.89 -13.48
CA THR A 130 -12.95 -11.54 -13.17
C THR A 130 -12.85 -12.85 -13.94
N ALA A 131 -11.68 -13.15 -14.52
CA ALA A 131 -11.41 -14.43 -15.17
C ALA A 131 -10.12 -15.05 -14.67
N LEU A 132 -10.12 -16.38 -14.48
CA LEU A 132 -8.91 -17.16 -14.28
C LEU A 132 -8.18 -17.33 -15.62
N VAL A 133 -6.90 -16.98 -15.68
CA VAL A 133 -6.07 -17.07 -16.89
C VAL A 133 -5.05 -18.20 -16.79
N SER A 134 -4.41 -18.36 -15.62
CA SER A 134 -3.45 -19.44 -15.41
C SER A 134 -3.37 -19.87 -13.95
N THR A 135 -2.78 -21.05 -13.74
CA THR A 135 -2.63 -21.72 -12.45
C THR A 135 -1.27 -22.40 -12.35
N ASP A 136 -0.89 -22.87 -11.16
CA ASP A 136 0.29 -23.73 -10.95
C ASP A 136 1.62 -23.14 -11.46
N GLY A 137 1.80 -21.83 -11.28
CA GLY A 137 3.07 -21.15 -11.55
C GLY A 137 4.02 -21.19 -10.36
N LYS A 138 5.20 -20.58 -10.53
CA LYS A 138 6.19 -20.43 -9.47
C LYS A 138 7.07 -19.20 -9.69
N VAL A 139 7.62 -18.70 -8.60
CA VAL A 139 8.64 -17.64 -8.62
C VAL A 139 9.76 -17.99 -7.65
N GLU A 140 11.00 -17.87 -8.12
CA GLU A 140 12.18 -18.09 -7.29
C GLU A 140 12.56 -16.80 -6.55
N VAL A 141 12.67 -16.89 -5.23
CA VAL A 141 13.07 -15.79 -4.34
C VAL A 141 14.09 -16.32 -3.34
N ASN A 142 15.29 -15.75 -3.33
CA ASN A 142 16.37 -16.14 -2.41
C ASN A 142 16.68 -17.66 -2.37
N GLY A 143 16.53 -18.35 -3.50
CA GLY A 143 16.76 -19.79 -3.63
C GLY A 143 15.62 -20.68 -3.15
N LYS A 144 14.46 -20.08 -2.84
CA LYS A 144 13.22 -20.78 -2.52
C LYS A 144 12.19 -20.56 -3.63
N SER A 145 11.53 -21.65 -4.02
CA SER A 145 10.40 -21.62 -4.93
C SER A 145 9.13 -21.25 -4.16
N ILE A 146 8.46 -20.18 -4.58
CA ILE A 146 7.16 -19.74 -4.08
C ILE A 146 6.12 -20.10 -5.13
N SER A 147 5.07 -20.82 -4.74
CA SER A 147 4.00 -21.21 -5.64
C SER A 147 3.11 -20.03 -6.00
N ILE A 148 2.71 -19.96 -7.27
CA ILE A 148 1.67 -19.05 -7.78
C ILE A 148 0.45 -19.91 -8.07
N LEU A 149 -0.57 -19.80 -7.22
CA LEU A 149 -1.77 -20.64 -7.30
C LEU A 149 -2.64 -20.25 -8.49
N SER A 150 -2.80 -18.94 -8.71
CA SER A 150 -3.63 -18.41 -9.78
C SER A 150 -3.15 -17.04 -10.24
N ILE A 151 -3.34 -16.79 -11.54
CA ILE A 151 -3.25 -15.48 -12.15
C ILE A 151 -4.59 -15.19 -12.81
N CYS A 152 -5.22 -14.10 -12.40
CA CYS A 152 -6.53 -13.67 -12.89
C CYS A 152 -6.44 -12.32 -13.62
N LEU A 153 -7.39 -12.06 -14.51
CA LEU A 153 -7.62 -10.77 -15.15
C LEU A 153 -8.99 -10.25 -14.73
N GLU A 154 -9.06 -9.06 -14.16
CA GLU A 154 -10.30 -8.47 -13.67
C GLU A 154 -10.40 -6.96 -13.89
N GLU A 155 -11.59 -6.41 -13.66
CA GLU A 155 -11.84 -4.97 -13.64
C GLU A 155 -11.44 -4.37 -12.30
N ASP A 156 -10.72 -3.23 -12.27
CA ASP A 156 -10.62 -2.46 -11.03
C ASP A 156 -11.95 -1.76 -10.70
N ALA A 157 -12.13 -1.45 -9.42
CA ALA A 157 -13.34 -0.83 -8.90
C ALA A 157 -13.29 0.70 -8.95
N ALA A 158 -14.46 1.33 -8.95
CA ALA A 158 -14.59 2.79 -8.92
C ALA A 158 -13.87 3.40 -7.71
N ARG A 159 -13.39 4.65 -7.86
CA ARG A 159 -12.68 5.35 -6.78
C ARG A 159 -13.66 6.03 -5.86
N LYS A 160 -13.57 5.76 -4.56
CA LYS A 160 -14.39 6.46 -3.56
C LYS A 160 -13.91 7.91 -3.42
N VAL A 161 -14.83 8.85 -3.56
CA VAL A 161 -14.57 10.31 -3.44
C VAL A 161 -15.00 10.81 -2.07
N ASP A 162 -16.21 10.43 -1.64
CA ASP A 162 -16.79 10.92 -0.38
C ASP A 162 -17.76 9.89 0.22
N ALA A 163 -18.05 10.01 1.51
CA ALA A 163 -19.13 9.29 2.17
C ALA A 163 -19.76 10.13 3.29
N ALA A 164 -21.02 10.50 3.10
CA ALA A 164 -21.80 11.30 4.03
C ALA A 164 -23.25 10.81 4.10
N ASP A 165 -23.89 10.93 5.27
CA ASP A 165 -25.34 10.76 5.46
C ASP A 165 -25.97 9.47 4.88
N GLY A 166 -25.25 8.35 4.94
CA GLY A 166 -25.74 7.07 4.42
C GLY A 166 -25.62 6.94 2.90
N GLU A 167 -24.81 7.79 2.27
CA GLU A 167 -24.49 7.77 0.86
C GLU A 167 -22.98 7.72 0.64
N VAL A 168 -22.56 7.07 -0.44
CA VAL A 168 -21.15 7.05 -0.87
C VAL A 168 -21.08 7.55 -2.31
N THR A 169 -20.20 8.51 -2.55
CA THR A 169 -19.91 9.02 -3.89
C THR A 169 -18.67 8.32 -4.44
N TYR A 170 -18.84 7.70 -5.60
CA TYR A 170 -17.78 7.04 -6.36
C TYR A 170 -17.54 7.78 -7.68
N ARG A 171 -16.32 7.71 -8.18
CA ARG A 171 -15.92 8.19 -9.49
C ARG A 171 -15.56 7.02 -10.40
N LEU A 172 -16.07 7.07 -11.63
CA LEU A 172 -16.01 5.96 -12.58
C LEU A 172 -14.75 5.94 -13.44
N ASP A 173 -13.84 6.89 -13.25
CA ASP A 173 -12.54 6.96 -13.95
C ASP A 173 -11.72 5.67 -13.79
N ARG A 174 -11.71 5.11 -12.59
CA ARG A 174 -10.98 3.88 -12.27
C ARG A 174 -11.73 2.59 -12.57
N LEU A 175 -13.07 2.63 -12.61
CA LEU A 175 -13.89 1.44 -12.84
C LEU A 175 -13.51 0.83 -14.20
N GLY A 176 -13.27 -0.47 -14.26
CA GLY A 176 -12.97 -1.15 -15.53
C GLY A 176 -11.54 -1.01 -16.03
N ILE A 177 -10.63 -0.31 -15.33
CA ILE A 177 -9.19 -0.41 -15.63
C ILE A 177 -8.76 -1.88 -15.47
N PRO A 178 -8.03 -2.49 -16.42
CA PRO A 178 -7.64 -3.87 -16.30
C PRO A 178 -6.68 -4.08 -15.13
N LEU A 179 -6.90 -5.15 -14.40
CA LEU A 179 -6.17 -5.49 -13.19
C LEU A 179 -5.73 -6.95 -13.30
N ILE A 180 -4.43 -7.19 -13.19
CA ILE A 180 -3.91 -8.54 -13.01
C ILE A 180 -3.86 -8.84 -11.51
N GLU A 181 -4.44 -9.96 -11.11
CA GLU A 181 -4.36 -10.50 -9.74
C GLU A 181 -3.43 -11.71 -9.75
N VAL A 182 -2.40 -11.69 -8.91
CA VAL A 182 -1.44 -12.79 -8.76
C VAL A 182 -1.51 -13.31 -7.34
N ALA A 183 -2.03 -14.53 -7.16
CA ALA A 183 -2.18 -15.16 -5.85
C ALA A 183 -1.09 -16.18 -5.60
N THR A 184 -0.33 -16.01 -4.51
CA THR A 184 0.69 -16.98 -4.10
C THR A 184 0.10 -18.09 -3.23
N GLY A 185 0.81 -19.21 -3.12
CA GLY A 185 0.57 -20.16 -2.05
C GLY A 185 0.95 -19.59 -0.68
N PRO A 186 0.50 -20.22 0.42
CA PRO A 186 0.88 -19.86 1.78
C PRO A 186 2.30 -20.35 2.11
N ASP A 187 3.28 -19.98 1.30
CA ASP A 187 4.66 -20.49 1.35
C ASP A 187 5.58 -19.63 2.20
N MET A 188 5.21 -18.39 2.49
CA MET A 188 6.05 -17.44 3.22
C MET A 188 6.02 -17.73 4.73
N ARG A 189 7.14 -17.54 5.42
CA ARG A 189 7.39 -17.91 6.82
C ARG A 189 7.95 -16.77 7.66
N THR A 190 8.53 -15.73 7.05
CA THR A 190 9.04 -14.53 7.76
C THR A 190 8.45 -13.24 7.19
N PRO A 191 8.30 -12.18 8.00
CA PRO A 191 7.79 -10.88 7.52
C PRO A 191 8.64 -10.29 6.38
N GLU A 192 9.96 -10.48 6.45
CA GLU A 192 10.89 -10.04 5.41
C GLU A 192 10.67 -10.79 4.10
N GLU A 193 10.44 -12.10 4.17
CA GLU A 193 10.17 -12.92 2.99
C GLU A 193 8.90 -12.46 2.27
N VAL A 194 7.86 -12.04 3.01
CA VAL A 194 6.64 -11.46 2.41
C VAL A 194 6.97 -10.24 1.54
N MET A 195 7.81 -9.34 2.05
CA MET A 195 8.24 -8.15 1.30
C MET A 195 9.11 -8.51 0.09
N GLU A 196 10.02 -9.47 0.23
CA GLU A 196 10.91 -9.91 -0.85
C GLU A 196 10.14 -10.57 -2.00
N VAL A 197 9.15 -11.41 -1.67
CA VAL A 197 8.26 -12.03 -2.66
C VAL A 197 7.40 -11.00 -3.36
N ALA A 198 6.78 -10.08 -2.61
CA ALA A 198 5.99 -9.00 -3.20
C ALA A 198 6.83 -8.12 -4.12
N LEU A 199 8.05 -7.77 -3.70
CA LEU A 199 9.00 -7.02 -4.52
C LEU A 199 9.35 -7.79 -5.80
N ARG A 200 9.61 -9.10 -5.71
CA ARG A 200 9.98 -9.92 -6.88
C ARG A 200 8.85 -9.95 -7.90
N ILE A 201 7.63 -10.26 -7.47
CA ILE A 201 6.46 -10.31 -8.35
C ILE A 201 6.21 -8.92 -8.97
N GLY A 202 6.23 -7.85 -8.17
CA GLY A 202 6.11 -6.48 -8.66
C GLY A 202 7.19 -6.10 -9.68
N THR A 203 8.44 -6.54 -9.48
CA THR A 203 9.53 -6.31 -10.45
C THR A 203 9.29 -7.03 -11.77
N LEU A 204 8.80 -8.27 -11.71
CA LEU A 204 8.49 -9.07 -12.91
C LEU A 204 7.27 -8.50 -13.66
N LEU A 205 6.26 -8.02 -12.93
CA LEU A 205 5.13 -7.29 -13.51
C LEU A 205 5.62 -6.03 -14.25
N ARG A 206 6.54 -5.26 -13.65
CA ARG A 206 7.14 -4.09 -14.32
C ARG A 206 7.96 -4.45 -15.55
N ALA A 207 8.62 -5.61 -15.57
CA ALA A 207 9.36 -6.06 -16.74
C ALA A 207 8.46 -6.29 -17.96
N THR A 208 7.14 -6.47 -17.79
CA THR A 208 6.18 -6.47 -18.92
C THR A 208 6.09 -5.13 -19.64
N LYS A 209 6.49 -4.03 -18.98
CA LYS A 209 6.37 -2.63 -19.45
C LYS A 209 4.94 -2.18 -19.80
N ARG A 210 3.93 -2.96 -19.40
CA ARG A 210 2.50 -2.73 -19.67
C ARG A 210 1.70 -2.60 -18.38
N VAL A 211 2.34 -2.17 -17.29
CA VAL A 211 1.70 -1.94 -15.98
C VAL A 211 1.76 -0.48 -15.59
N LYS A 212 0.68 0.01 -14.98
CA LYS A 212 0.65 1.39 -14.48
C LYS A 212 1.62 1.59 -13.32
N ARG A 213 2.11 2.82 -13.18
CA ARG A 213 3.02 3.25 -12.12
C ARG A 213 2.40 4.36 -11.28
N GLY A 214 2.90 4.51 -10.07
CA GLY A 214 2.45 5.53 -9.12
C GLY A 214 1.56 4.98 -8.01
N ILE A 215 1.20 5.85 -7.08
CA ILE A 215 0.44 5.50 -5.87
C ILE A 215 -0.93 4.93 -6.24
N GLY A 216 -1.30 3.81 -5.64
CA GLY A 216 -2.62 3.18 -5.81
C GLY A 216 -2.78 2.34 -7.09
N THR A 217 -1.71 2.15 -7.87
CA THR A 217 -1.71 1.27 -9.06
C THR A 217 -1.43 -0.20 -8.73
N ILE A 218 -0.76 -0.45 -7.60
CA ILE A 218 -0.51 -1.77 -7.04
C ILE A 218 -1.11 -1.86 -5.63
N ARG A 219 -1.68 -3.01 -5.29
CA ARG A 219 -2.19 -3.34 -3.96
C ARG A 219 -1.80 -4.76 -3.60
N GLU A 220 -1.49 -5.00 -2.34
CA GLU A 220 -1.22 -6.32 -1.79
C GLU A 220 -2.24 -6.67 -0.70
N ASP A 221 -2.92 -7.79 -0.86
CA ASP A 221 -3.77 -8.41 0.16
C ASP A 221 -2.97 -9.52 0.84
N LEU A 222 -2.84 -9.46 2.18
CA LEU A 222 -2.03 -10.39 2.97
C LEU A 222 -2.91 -11.41 3.68
N ASN A 223 -2.67 -12.70 3.43
CA ASN A 223 -3.34 -13.79 4.10
C ASN A 223 -2.41 -14.39 5.14
N ILE A 224 -2.61 -14.09 6.42
CA ILE A 224 -1.69 -14.43 7.52
C ILE A 224 -2.36 -15.43 8.48
N SER A 225 -1.62 -16.45 8.88
CA SER A 225 -2.04 -17.40 9.91
C SER A 225 -0.87 -17.85 10.78
N ILE A 226 -1.15 -18.19 12.03
CA ILE A 226 -0.20 -18.82 12.96
C ILE A 226 -0.75 -20.16 13.49
N PRO A 227 0.08 -21.07 14.01
CA PRO A 227 -0.40 -22.28 14.69
C PRO A 227 -1.41 -21.96 15.79
N GLY A 228 -2.55 -22.64 15.77
CA GLY A 228 -3.66 -22.42 16.70
C GLY A 228 -4.49 -21.15 16.44
N GLY A 229 -4.04 -20.27 15.54
CA GLY A 229 -4.74 -19.06 15.12
C GLY A 229 -5.76 -19.31 14.00
N ALA A 230 -5.95 -18.30 13.15
CA ALA A 230 -6.87 -18.37 12.02
C ALA A 230 -6.33 -17.61 10.80
N ARG A 231 -6.91 -17.86 9.63
CA ARG A 231 -6.60 -17.09 8.41
C ARG A 231 -7.20 -15.70 8.54
N ILE A 232 -6.33 -14.70 8.51
CA ILE A 232 -6.69 -13.28 8.53
C ILE A 232 -6.24 -12.64 7.23
N GLU A 233 -7.17 -11.93 6.58
CA GLU A 233 -6.90 -11.16 5.36
C GLU A 233 -6.68 -9.68 5.74
N ILE A 234 -5.52 -9.11 5.43
CA ILE A 234 -5.28 -7.65 5.50
C ILE A 234 -5.38 -7.11 4.07
N LYS A 235 -6.41 -6.33 3.79
CA LYS A 235 -6.76 -5.93 2.43
C LYS A 235 -6.21 -4.56 2.02
N GLY A 236 -5.52 -4.50 0.88
CA GLY A 236 -5.20 -3.26 0.19
C GLY A 236 -4.00 -2.52 0.78
N VAL A 237 -2.97 -3.25 1.17
CA VAL A 237 -1.68 -2.62 1.49
C VAL A 237 -1.10 -2.04 0.20
N GLN A 238 -0.58 -0.81 0.25
CA GLN A 238 0.00 -0.14 -0.93
C GLN A 238 1.51 0.07 -0.78
N GLU A 239 1.97 0.24 0.46
CA GLU A 239 3.37 0.50 0.75
C GLU A 239 4.10 -0.80 1.05
N LEU A 240 4.85 -1.30 0.07
CA LEU A 240 5.69 -2.50 0.16
C LEU A 240 6.54 -2.56 1.45
N ARG A 241 7.10 -1.43 1.87
CA ARG A 241 7.95 -1.33 3.08
C ARG A 241 7.22 -1.59 4.39
N LEU A 242 5.89 -1.47 4.41
CA LEU A 242 5.06 -1.68 5.60
C LEU A 242 4.59 -3.14 5.72
N LEU A 243 4.76 -3.96 4.67
CA LEU A 243 4.37 -5.37 4.70
C LEU A 243 4.94 -6.13 5.91
N PRO A 244 6.25 -6.03 6.25
CA PRO A 244 6.78 -6.73 7.41
C PRO A 244 6.10 -6.30 8.72
N LEU A 245 5.83 -5.00 8.87
CA LEU A 245 5.20 -4.44 10.06
C LEU A 245 3.77 -4.93 10.25
N TYR A 246 2.96 -4.96 9.18
CA TYR A 246 1.60 -5.51 9.24
C TYR A 246 1.61 -6.98 9.64
N VAL A 247 2.52 -7.76 9.07
CA VAL A 247 2.64 -9.19 9.38
C VAL A 247 3.07 -9.41 10.83
N GLU A 248 4.09 -8.70 11.32
CA GLU A 248 4.51 -8.77 12.72
C GLU A 248 3.37 -8.42 13.69
N ASN A 249 2.64 -7.35 13.40
CA ASN A 249 1.55 -6.88 14.25
C ASN A 249 0.38 -7.87 14.25
N GLU A 250 0.05 -8.48 13.12
CA GLU A 250 -0.99 -9.50 13.07
C GLU A 250 -0.57 -10.79 13.80
N VAL A 251 0.68 -11.23 13.66
CA VAL A 251 1.22 -12.36 14.45
C VAL A 251 1.12 -12.08 15.95
N ARG A 252 1.49 -10.86 16.39
CA ARG A 252 1.34 -10.43 17.79
C ARG A 252 -0.12 -10.41 18.23
N ARG A 253 -1.03 -9.94 17.37
CA ARG A 253 -2.48 -9.87 17.64
C ARG A 253 -3.08 -11.26 17.80
N GLN A 254 -2.80 -12.18 16.89
CA GLN A 254 -3.30 -13.56 16.98
C GLN A 254 -2.80 -14.25 18.26
N ARG A 255 -1.51 -14.12 18.59
CA ARG A 255 -0.95 -14.64 19.86
C ARG A 255 -1.61 -14.06 21.10
N MET A 256 -1.89 -12.75 21.08
CA MET A 256 -2.61 -12.09 22.17
C MET A 256 -4.01 -12.70 22.34
N LEU A 257 -4.73 -12.95 21.25
CA LEU A 257 -6.06 -13.57 21.29
C LEU A 257 -6.02 -15.03 21.77
N LEU A 258 -4.99 -15.80 21.38
CA LEU A 258 -4.80 -17.16 21.91
C LEU A 258 -4.53 -17.14 23.42
N LYS A 259 -3.72 -16.19 23.89
CA LYS A 259 -3.50 -16.01 25.33
C LYS A 259 -4.77 -15.58 26.07
N VAL A 260 -5.61 -14.74 25.46
CA VAL A 260 -6.95 -14.43 25.99
C VAL A 260 -7.78 -15.70 26.13
N LYS A 261 -7.81 -16.54 25.08
CA LYS A 261 -8.52 -17.83 25.11
C LYS A 261 -8.02 -18.72 26.25
N GLU A 262 -6.71 -18.91 26.39
CA GLU A 262 -6.12 -19.71 27.48
C GLU A 262 -6.55 -19.22 28.87
N VAL A 263 -6.54 -17.90 29.08
CA VAL A 263 -7.01 -17.30 30.34
C VAL A 263 -8.50 -17.57 30.56
N LEU A 264 -9.34 -17.45 29.53
CA LEU A 264 -10.77 -17.71 29.64
C LEU A 264 -11.07 -19.20 29.88
N GLU A 265 -10.34 -20.10 29.23
CA GLU A 265 -10.44 -21.56 29.42
C GLU A 265 -10.03 -21.96 30.84
N SER A 266 -8.91 -21.43 31.35
CA SER A 266 -8.44 -21.73 32.71
C SER A 266 -9.43 -21.30 33.81
N ARG A 267 -10.26 -20.30 33.52
CA ARG A 267 -11.33 -19.80 34.40
C ARG A 267 -12.64 -20.59 34.27
N GLY A 268 -12.79 -21.44 33.25
CA GLY A 268 -14.06 -22.07 32.90
C GLY A 268 -15.11 -21.05 32.45
N THR A 269 -14.69 -19.95 31.81
CA THR A 269 -15.60 -18.89 31.37
C THR A 269 -16.59 -19.41 30.32
N GLY A 270 -17.89 -19.26 30.57
CA GLY A 270 -18.95 -19.61 29.63
C GLY A 270 -19.27 -18.51 28.62
N ARG A 271 -20.11 -18.82 27.63
CA ARG A 271 -20.62 -17.83 26.66
C ARG A 271 -21.44 -16.75 27.38
N ALA A 272 -21.16 -15.49 27.07
CA ALA A 272 -21.93 -14.35 27.55
C ALA A 272 -23.29 -14.29 26.84
N VAL A 273 -24.32 -13.94 27.60
CA VAL A 273 -25.69 -13.76 27.12
C VAL A 273 -25.95 -12.27 26.89
N PHE A 274 -26.57 -11.94 25.76
CA PHE A 274 -26.93 -10.55 25.46
C PHE A 274 -28.20 -10.13 26.21
N GLU A 275 -28.01 -9.56 27.40
CA GLU A 275 -29.06 -8.95 28.22
C GLU A 275 -28.71 -7.49 28.51
N PRO A 276 -29.03 -6.55 27.60
CA PRO A 276 -28.68 -5.15 27.79
C PRO A 276 -29.53 -4.49 28.88
N VAL A 277 -28.88 -3.76 29.78
CA VAL A 277 -29.53 -3.01 30.87
C VAL A 277 -29.40 -1.51 30.58
N ASP A 278 -30.50 -0.77 30.73
CA ASP A 278 -30.49 0.70 30.65
C ASP A 278 -29.96 1.26 31.98
N VAL A 279 -28.72 1.75 31.96
CA VAL A 279 -28.02 2.32 33.13
C VAL A 279 -27.98 3.83 33.08
N THR A 280 -28.80 4.46 32.23
CA THR A 280 -28.82 5.92 32.03
C THR A 280 -29.01 6.66 33.36
N GLY A 281 -29.89 6.16 34.22
CA GLY A 281 -30.18 6.77 35.54
C GLY A 281 -28.98 6.79 36.49
N ILE A 282 -27.96 5.96 36.26
CA ILE A 282 -26.75 5.92 37.07
C ILE A 282 -25.88 7.15 36.78
N PHE A 283 -25.87 7.69 35.56
CA PHE A 283 -24.86 8.68 35.14
C PHE A 283 -25.30 10.15 35.19
N GLY A 284 -26.35 10.48 35.95
CA GLY A 284 -26.95 11.83 35.96
C GLY A 284 -25.94 12.98 36.14
N ASP A 285 -24.99 12.84 37.08
CA ASP A 285 -23.96 13.86 37.38
C ASP A 285 -22.55 13.46 36.90
N CYS A 286 -22.44 12.47 36.02
CA CYS A 286 -21.13 11.95 35.57
C CYS A 286 -20.32 13.03 34.84
N LYS A 287 -19.03 13.16 35.15
CA LYS A 287 -18.16 14.18 34.52
C LYS A 287 -17.69 13.82 33.12
N SER A 288 -17.94 12.59 32.66
CA SER A 288 -17.54 12.15 31.31
C SER A 288 -18.21 13.00 30.22
N LYS A 289 -17.37 13.65 29.40
CA LYS A 289 -17.84 14.46 28.26
C LYS A 289 -18.63 13.62 27.25
N VAL A 290 -18.24 12.36 27.07
CA VAL A 290 -18.89 11.43 26.12
C VAL A 290 -20.31 11.10 26.59
N ILE A 291 -20.47 10.75 27.86
CA ILE A 291 -21.79 10.43 28.42
C ILE A 291 -22.67 11.67 28.43
N LYS A 292 -22.16 12.82 28.90
CA LYS A 292 -22.91 14.09 28.89
C LYS A 292 -23.38 14.48 27.49
N GLY A 293 -22.51 14.35 26.48
CA GLY A 293 -22.87 14.61 25.09
C GLY A 293 -23.99 13.69 24.59
N ALA A 294 -23.87 12.39 24.82
CA ALA A 294 -24.90 11.43 24.42
C ALA A 294 -26.26 11.71 25.09
N LEU A 295 -26.27 12.11 26.37
CA LEU A 295 -27.50 12.44 27.09
C LEU A 295 -28.14 13.74 26.61
N ALA A 296 -27.33 14.76 26.27
CA ALA A 296 -27.82 16.00 25.67
C ALA A 296 -28.52 15.74 24.33
N ASP A 297 -28.02 14.77 23.55
CA ASP A 297 -28.61 14.33 22.28
C ASP A 297 -29.81 13.37 22.44
N LYS A 298 -30.40 13.28 23.64
CA LYS A 298 -31.49 12.33 23.99
C LYS A 298 -31.11 10.85 23.80
N GLY A 299 -29.82 10.54 23.85
CA GLY A 299 -29.30 9.19 23.87
C GLY A 299 -29.52 8.48 25.20
N ARG A 300 -29.12 7.21 25.25
CA ARG A 300 -29.16 6.35 26.43
C ARG A 300 -27.78 5.76 26.69
N VAL A 301 -27.52 5.39 27.94
CA VAL A 301 -26.35 4.59 28.31
C VAL A 301 -26.82 3.17 28.56
N MET A 302 -26.50 2.27 27.63
CA MET A 302 -26.79 0.84 27.74
C MET A 302 -25.55 0.12 28.26
N ALA A 303 -25.73 -0.94 29.03
CA ALA A 303 -24.67 -1.78 29.58
C ALA A 303 -24.96 -3.26 29.34
N VAL A 304 -23.91 -4.07 29.23
CA VAL A 304 -24.00 -5.53 29.19
C VAL A 304 -22.94 -6.15 30.11
N ARG A 305 -23.30 -7.23 30.79
CA ARG A 305 -22.40 -7.99 31.65
C ARG A 305 -21.59 -8.99 30.84
N LEU A 306 -20.31 -9.13 31.16
CA LEU A 306 -19.36 -10.08 30.55
C LEU A 306 -18.69 -10.91 31.66
N PRO A 307 -19.33 -12.00 32.13
CA PRO A 307 -18.80 -12.81 33.22
C PRO A 307 -17.47 -13.47 32.85
N GLY A 308 -16.46 -13.38 33.71
CA GLY A 308 -15.15 -14.02 33.48
C GLY A 308 -14.17 -13.25 32.57
N PHE A 309 -14.58 -12.11 32.00
CA PHE A 309 -13.78 -11.31 31.06
C PHE A 309 -12.92 -10.20 31.69
N ALA A 310 -12.95 -10.02 33.02
CA ALA A 310 -12.11 -9.00 33.66
C ALA A 310 -10.61 -9.33 33.52
N GLY A 311 -9.82 -8.30 33.25
CA GLY A 311 -8.36 -8.38 33.06
C GLY A 311 -7.91 -8.93 31.71
N VAL A 312 -8.82 -9.33 30.80
CA VAL A 312 -8.47 -9.72 29.42
C VAL A 312 -8.87 -8.66 28.38
N MET A 313 -9.73 -7.69 28.74
CA MET A 313 -10.12 -6.61 27.85
C MET A 313 -9.05 -5.52 27.76
N ASN A 314 -8.36 -5.26 28.87
CA ASN A 314 -7.18 -4.40 28.95
C ASN A 314 -6.26 -4.88 30.10
N GLY A 315 -5.59 -6.02 29.90
CA GLY A 315 -4.81 -6.69 30.95
C GLY A 315 -3.56 -5.92 31.41
N ASP A 316 -2.92 -6.40 32.48
CA ASP A 316 -1.78 -5.73 33.11
C ASP A 316 -0.65 -5.45 32.10
N SER A 317 -0.26 -4.18 32.00
CA SER A 317 0.69 -3.62 31.01
C SER A 317 0.15 -3.40 29.59
N GLY A 318 -1.15 -3.58 29.35
CA GLY A 318 -1.78 -3.33 28.04
C GLY A 318 -1.49 -4.39 26.98
N ASN A 319 -1.05 -5.58 27.41
CA ASN A 319 -0.65 -6.68 26.51
C ASN A 319 -1.84 -7.54 26.04
N LEU A 320 -2.94 -7.60 26.80
CA LEU A 320 -4.19 -8.27 26.42
C LEU A 320 -5.23 -7.19 26.11
N ARG A 321 -5.63 -7.08 24.84
CA ARG A 321 -6.44 -5.95 24.34
C ARG A 321 -7.75 -6.40 23.67
N LEU A 322 -8.46 -7.36 24.28
CA LEU A 322 -9.75 -7.81 23.73
C LEU A 322 -10.78 -6.67 23.64
N GLY A 323 -10.74 -5.70 24.57
CA GLY A 323 -11.63 -4.54 24.57
C GLY A 323 -11.48 -3.67 23.31
N ALA A 324 -10.27 -3.57 22.76
CA ALA A 324 -10.02 -2.86 21.51
C ALA A 324 -10.68 -3.56 20.31
N GLU A 325 -10.66 -4.91 20.26
CA GLU A 325 -11.34 -5.71 19.23
C GLU A 325 -12.86 -5.58 19.33
N MET A 326 -13.40 -5.63 20.55
CA MET A 326 -14.83 -5.40 20.81
C MET A 326 -15.26 -4.00 20.36
N ALA A 327 -14.46 -2.98 20.65
CA ALA A 327 -14.74 -1.62 20.22
C ALA A 327 -14.71 -1.46 18.69
N GLN A 328 -13.81 -2.17 17.99
CA GLN A 328 -13.79 -2.19 16.52
C GLN A 328 -15.09 -2.76 15.95
N ARG A 329 -15.56 -3.91 16.47
CA ARG A 329 -16.83 -4.53 16.07
C ARG A 329 -18.04 -3.63 16.37
N ALA A 330 -18.08 -3.00 17.54
CA ALA A 330 -19.15 -2.08 17.91
C ALA A 330 -19.25 -0.87 16.96
N ARG A 331 -18.11 -0.28 16.56
CA ARG A 331 -18.08 0.89 15.64
C ARG A 331 -18.76 0.64 14.30
N THR A 332 -18.86 -0.61 13.85
CA THR A 332 -19.58 -0.95 12.60
C THR A 332 -21.06 -0.61 12.62
N LYS A 333 -21.66 -0.44 13.82
CA LYS A 333 -23.06 -0.01 14.01
C LYS A 333 -23.20 1.52 14.08
N GLY A 334 -22.14 2.27 13.79
CA GLY A 334 -22.15 3.74 13.74
C GLY A 334 -22.09 4.42 15.10
N VAL A 335 -21.60 3.73 16.14
CA VAL A 335 -21.26 4.34 17.44
C VAL A 335 -19.80 4.79 17.45
N LYS A 336 -19.45 5.77 18.28
CA LYS A 336 -18.05 6.25 18.41
C LYS A 336 -17.13 5.22 19.06
N GLY A 337 -17.66 4.43 19.98
CA GLY A 337 -16.95 3.40 20.72
C GLY A 337 -17.79 2.85 21.86
N ILE A 338 -17.14 2.09 22.73
CA ILE A 338 -17.69 1.55 23.98
C ILE A 338 -16.75 1.94 25.12
N PHE A 339 -17.23 1.87 26.35
CA PHE A 339 -16.34 1.75 27.51
C PHE A 339 -16.43 0.35 28.11
N HIS A 340 -15.36 -0.16 28.71
CA HIS A 340 -15.37 -1.45 29.41
C HIS A 340 -14.74 -1.41 30.80
N SER A 341 -14.98 -2.42 31.63
CA SER A 341 -14.53 -2.41 33.04
C SER A 341 -13.01 -2.26 33.20
N ASP A 342 -12.20 -2.90 32.35
CA ASP A 342 -10.73 -2.90 32.50
C ASP A 342 -10.04 -1.56 32.12
N GLU A 343 -10.74 -0.61 31.50
CA GLU A 343 -10.20 0.73 31.23
C GLU A 343 -10.78 1.79 32.17
N LEU A 344 -11.67 1.38 33.08
CA LEU A 344 -12.32 2.24 34.06
C LEU A 344 -11.80 1.91 35.47
N PRO A 345 -11.59 2.91 36.36
CA PRO A 345 -12.03 4.30 36.26
C PRO A 345 -11.12 5.18 35.38
N ASN A 346 -11.70 5.84 34.37
CA ASN A 346 -11.03 6.80 33.48
C ASN A 346 -12.08 7.63 32.72
N TYR A 347 -11.66 8.55 31.83
CA TYR A 347 -12.53 9.31 30.92
C TYR A 347 -13.65 10.12 31.63
N GLY A 348 -13.41 10.53 32.88
CA GLY A 348 -14.38 11.23 33.72
C GLY A 348 -15.45 10.32 34.36
N ILE A 349 -15.30 8.99 34.25
CA ILE A 349 -16.07 7.97 34.97
C ILE A 349 -15.23 7.53 36.17
N GLU A 350 -15.42 8.23 37.28
CA GLU A 350 -14.78 7.94 38.56
C GLU A 350 -15.25 6.60 39.18
N ARG A 351 -14.49 6.10 40.16
CA ARG A 351 -14.72 4.78 40.79
C ARG A 351 -16.13 4.59 41.33
N GLU A 352 -16.72 5.65 41.89
CA GLU A 352 -18.11 5.63 42.38
C GLU A 352 -19.11 5.16 41.31
N TRP A 353 -18.97 5.62 40.06
CA TRP A 353 -19.86 5.21 38.97
C TRP A 353 -19.62 3.76 38.55
N VAL A 354 -18.36 3.33 38.57
CA VAL A 354 -17.98 1.94 38.27
C VAL A 354 -18.60 0.99 39.30
N ASP A 355 -18.54 1.34 40.59
CA ASP A 355 -19.09 0.53 41.68
C ASP A 355 -20.63 0.44 41.57
N ARG A 356 -21.32 1.56 41.28
CA ARG A 356 -22.78 1.57 41.02
C ARG A 356 -23.17 0.74 39.80
N LEU A 357 -22.37 0.75 38.73
CA LEU A 357 -22.62 -0.09 37.56
C LEU A 357 -22.49 -1.58 37.90
N ARG A 358 -21.44 -1.96 38.64
CA ARG A 358 -21.24 -3.34 39.07
C ARG A 358 -22.43 -3.84 39.90
N GLU A 359 -22.92 -3.01 40.82
CA GLU A 359 -24.11 -3.30 41.63
C GLU A 359 -25.36 -3.46 40.76
N SER A 360 -25.63 -2.49 39.86
CA SER A 360 -26.80 -2.53 38.98
C SER A 360 -26.81 -3.70 38.00
N LEU A 361 -25.65 -4.22 37.61
CA LEU A 361 -25.49 -5.39 36.74
C LEU A 361 -25.46 -6.72 37.52
N GLY A 362 -25.62 -6.68 38.85
CA GLY A 362 -25.60 -7.87 39.69
C GLY A 362 -24.26 -8.62 39.64
N MET A 363 -23.16 -7.89 39.43
CA MET A 363 -21.81 -8.47 39.31
C MET A 363 -21.28 -8.83 40.69
N THR A 364 -21.09 -10.14 40.91
CA THR A 364 -20.61 -10.69 42.20
C THR A 364 -19.29 -11.45 42.04
N GLY A 365 -18.91 -11.82 40.81
CA GLY A 365 -17.66 -12.48 40.53
C GLY A 365 -16.48 -11.50 40.49
N GLU A 366 -15.33 -11.92 41.02
CA GLU A 366 -14.09 -11.14 40.96
C GLU A 366 -13.62 -10.92 39.51
N ASN A 367 -13.88 -11.90 38.63
CA ASN A 367 -13.56 -11.84 37.20
C ASN A 367 -14.69 -11.28 36.33
N ASP A 368 -15.78 -10.77 36.93
CA ASP A 368 -16.87 -10.18 36.17
C ASP A 368 -16.46 -8.83 35.58
N ALA A 369 -16.72 -8.68 34.29
CA ALA A 369 -16.52 -7.47 33.51
C ALA A 369 -17.86 -6.93 32.96
N PHE A 370 -17.82 -5.71 32.42
CA PHE A 370 -18.94 -5.12 31.71
C PHE A 370 -18.46 -4.28 30.53
N ALA A 371 -19.38 -4.01 29.60
CA ALA A 371 -19.20 -3.00 28.56
C ALA A 371 -20.42 -2.06 28.53
N ILE A 372 -20.19 -0.78 28.29
CA ILE A 372 -21.24 0.24 28.15
C ILE A 372 -21.12 0.98 26.82
N CYS A 373 -22.26 1.39 26.27
CA CYS A 373 -22.34 2.21 25.06
C CYS A 373 -23.32 3.37 25.26
N ALA A 374 -22.84 4.59 25.00
CA ALA A 374 -23.63 5.82 25.09
C ALA A 374 -23.99 6.31 23.66
N ALA A 375 -25.22 6.04 23.23
CA ALA A 375 -25.74 6.41 21.90
C ALA A 375 -27.28 6.37 21.89
N GLY A 376 -27.91 6.57 20.72
CA GLY A 376 -29.34 6.31 20.58
C GLY A 376 -29.65 4.84 20.91
N GLY A 377 -30.69 4.57 21.72
CA GLY A 377 -30.90 3.26 22.36
C GLY A 377 -30.85 2.05 21.42
N LYS A 378 -31.41 2.16 20.21
CA LYS A 378 -31.31 1.10 19.18
C LYS A 378 -29.85 0.85 18.75
N LYS A 379 -29.11 1.90 18.41
CA LYS A 379 -27.69 1.80 18.01
C LYS A 379 -26.81 1.29 19.14
N ALA A 380 -27.07 1.72 20.38
CA ALA A 380 -26.33 1.25 21.55
C ALA A 380 -26.53 -0.25 21.77
N ASN A 381 -27.76 -0.75 21.67
CA ASN A 381 -28.05 -2.18 21.77
C ASN A 381 -27.42 -2.99 20.64
N GLU A 382 -27.53 -2.55 19.39
CA GLU A 382 -26.89 -3.22 18.26
C GLU A 382 -25.37 -3.26 18.40
N ALA A 383 -24.75 -2.20 18.91
CA ALA A 383 -23.32 -2.14 19.18
C ALA A 383 -22.90 -3.11 20.30
N LEU A 384 -23.63 -3.15 21.41
CA LEU A 384 -23.36 -4.07 22.52
C LEU A 384 -23.60 -5.54 22.15
N ALA A 385 -24.55 -5.83 21.25
CA ALA A 385 -24.71 -7.18 20.70
C ALA A 385 -23.42 -7.64 20.00
N MET A 386 -22.79 -6.76 19.20
CA MET A 386 -21.49 -7.06 18.57
C MET A 386 -20.36 -7.25 19.58
N VAL A 387 -20.43 -6.59 20.74
CA VAL A 387 -19.46 -6.80 21.83
C VAL A 387 -19.61 -8.20 22.41
N VAL A 388 -20.85 -8.63 22.68
CA VAL A 388 -21.13 -9.97 23.21
C VAL A 388 -20.74 -11.06 22.21
N ASP A 389 -21.07 -10.87 20.92
CA ASP A 389 -20.65 -11.79 19.86
C ASP A 389 -19.12 -11.93 19.83
N ARG A 390 -18.40 -10.80 19.86
CA ARG A 390 -16.93 -10.82 19.88
C ARG A 390 -16.34 -11.42 21.15
N ALA A 391 -16.99 -11.23 22.30
CA ALA A 391 -16.63 -11.86 23.57
C ALA A 391 -16.71 -13.39 23.43
N ASN A 392 -17.80 -13.88 22.84
CA ASN A 392 -18.04 -15.29 22.62
C ASN A 392 -17.06 -15.89 21.61
N GLU A 393 -16.73 -15.19 20.52
CA GLU A 393 -15.67 -15.60 19.58
C GLU A 393 -14.30 -15.71 20.26
N ALA A 394 -14.01 -14.92 21.30
CA ALA A 394 -12.74 -15.00 22.02
C ALA A 394 -12.57 -16.30 22.84
N LEU A 395 -13.68 -16.99 23.16
CA LEU A 395 -13.64 -18.34 23.74
C LEU A 395 -13.24 -19.38 22.69
N ASP A 396 -13.61 -19.15 21.44
CA ASP A 396 -13.29 -20.04 20.32
C ASP A 396 -11.84 -19.79 19.83
N GLY A 397 -11.36 -18.54 19.86
CA GLY A 397 -9.98 -18.14 19.62
C GLY A 397 -9.85 -16.90 18.74
N VAL A 398 -9.06 -17.03 17.65
CA VAL A 398 -8.91 -15.99 16.63
C VAL A 398 -10.07 -16.14 15.62
N PRO A 399 -10.95 -15.15 15.44
CA PRO A 399 -12.00 -15.24 14.42
C PRO A 399 -11.43 -14.97 13.03
N GLU A 400 -11.89 -15.70 12.01
CA GLU A 400 -11.58 -15.41 10.60
C GLU A 400 -12.25 -14.10 10.16
N GLU A 401 -11.45 -13.15 9.69
CA GLU A 401 -11.92 -11.81 9.34
C GLU A 401 -11.00 -11.13 8.32
N THR A 402 -11.60 -10.19 7.57
CA THR A 402 -10.88 -9.22 6.76
C THR A 402 -10.65 -7.95 7.57
N ARG A 403 -9.44 -7.38 7.47
CA ARG A 403 -9.00 -6.19 8.19
C ARG A 403 -8.43 -5.16 7.21
N ASP A 404 -8.69 -3.88 7.47
CA ASP A 404 -8.10 -2.79 6.69
C ASP A 404 -6.77 -2.35 7.34
N PRO A 405 -5.71 -2.11 6.56
CA PRO A 405 -4.44 -1.57 7.04
C PRO A 405 -4.58 -0.10 7.46
N LEU A 406 -3.80 0.31 8.46
CA LEU A 406 -3.67 1.69 8.93
C LEU A 406 -2.23 2.19 8.74
N PRO A 407 -2.01 3.50 8.46
CA PRO A 407 -0.67 4.03 8.17
C PRO A 407 0.38 3.82 9.26
N ASP A 408 -0.03 3.53 10.50
CA ASP A 408 0.85 3.23 11.63
C ASP A 408 1.27 1.75 11.69
N GLY A 409 0.89 0.94 10.70
CA GLY A 409 1.15 -0.50 10.64
C GLY A 409 0.17 -1.35 11.44
N THR A 410 -0.85 -0.75 12.06
CA THR A 410 -1.92 -1.49 12.73
C THR A 410 -3.06 -1.83 11.76
N THR A 411 -4.02 -2.63 12.22
CA THR A 411 -5.16 -3.05 11.39
C THR A 411 -6.47 -2.85 12.13
N LYS A 412 -7.54 -2.54 11.38
CA LYS A 412 -8.91 -2.45 11.91
C LYS A 412 -9.80 -3.51 11.27
N TYR A 413 -10.71 -4.08 12.05
CA TYR A 413 -11.75 -4.96 11.53
C TYR A 413 -12.55 -4.27 10.42
N SER A 414 -12.72 -4.97 9.30
CA SER A 414 -13.49 -4.52 8.14
C SER A 414 -14.81 -5.30 8.06
N ARG A 415 -14.72 -6.62 7.89
CA ARG A 415 -15.85 -7.53 7.69
C ARG A 415 -15.47 -8.98 7.97
N PRO A 416 -16.43 -9.92 8.11
CA PRO A 416 -16.12 -11.34 8.15
C PRO A 416 -15.47 -11.78 6.84
N LEU A 417 -14.65 -12.83 6.89
CA LEU A 417 -13.98 -13.35 5.71
C LEU A 417 -15.04 -13.77 4.65
N PRO A 418 -14.85 -13.39 3.37
CA PRO A 418 -15.73 -13.80 2.28
C PRO A 418 -15.97 -15.32 2.19
N GLY A 419 -17.20 -15.72 1.87
CA GLY A 419 -17.51 -17.11 1.54
C GLY A 419 -17.20 -17.45 0.08
N ALA A 420 -17.11 -18.75 -0.24
CA ALA A 420 -16.79 -19.25 -1.57
C ALA A 420 -17.88 -19.00 -2.64
N ALA A 421 -19.14 -18.81 -2.25
CA ALA A 421 -20.28 -18.71 -3.15
C ALA A 421 -20.59 -17.27 -3.61
N ARG A 422 -19.68 -16.67 -4.40
CA ARG A 422 -19.82 -15.27 -4.88
C ARG A 422 -19.75 -15.06 -6.38
N MET A 423 -19.50 -16.10 -7.16
CA MET A 423 -19.30 -16.00 -8.59
C MET A 423 -20.44 -16.66 -9.36
N TYR A 424 -20.76 -16.10 -10.52
CA TYR A 424 -21.63 -16.69 -11.55
C TYR A 424 -21.14 -16.23 -12.95
N PRO A 425 -21.52 -16.87 -14.06
CA PRO A 425 -20.89 -16.59 -15.36
C PRO A 425 -21.22 -15.20 -15.90
N GLU A 426 -20.25 -14.52 -16.51
CA GLU A 426 -20.46 -13.31 -17.32
C GLU A 426 -20.89 -13.72 -18.72
N THR A 427 -22.20 -13.70 -18.98
CA THR A 427 -22.76 -14.17 -20.26
C THR A 427 -22.68 -13.16 -21.39
N ASP A 428 -22.38 -11.89 -21.09
CA ASP A 428 -22.32 -10.83 -22.09
C ASP A 428 -20.97 -10.80 -22.81
N VAL A 429 -19.92 -11.39 -22.21
CA VAL A 429 -18.57 -11.49 -22.78
C VAL A 429 -18.34 -12.91 -23.31
N PRO A 430 -17.98 -13.09 -24.60
CA PRO A 430 -17.71 -14.41 -25.13
C PRO A 430 -16.43 -15.03 -24.52
N PRO A 431 -16.35 -16.37 -24.42
CA PRO A 431 -15.12 -17.05 -24.03
C PRO A 431 -13.95 -16.70 -24.96
N THR A 432 -12.76 -16.55 -24.40
CA THR A 432 -11.54 -16.19 -25.15
C THR A 432 -10.64 -17.41 -25.31
N PRO A 433 -10.51 -18.00 -26.51
CA PRO A 433 -9.63 -19.14 -26.73
C PRO A 433 -8.16 -18.74 -26.63
N VAL A 434 -7.36 -19.60 -26.00
CA VAL A 434 -5.90 -19.46 -25.90
C VAL A 434 -5.26 -20.56 -26.73
N THR A 435 -4.98 -20.27 -27.99
CA THR A 435 -4.39 -21.26 -28.88
C THR A 435 -2.91 -21.49 -28.56
N ARG A 436 -2.42 -22.68 -28.92
CA ARG A 436 -1.01 -23.03 -28.77
C ARG A 436 -0.11 -22.09 -29.58
N GLU A 437 -0.52 -21.73 -30.79
CA GLU A 437 0.22 -20.82 -31.66
C GLU A 437 0.38 -19.44 -31.00
N ARG A 438 -0.68 -18.93 -30.38
CA ARG A 438 -0.64 -17.66 -29.62
C ARG A 438 0.36 -17.72 -28.47
N MET A 439 0.37 -18.82 -27.71
CA MET A 439 1.33 -18.99 -26.61
C MET A 439 2.77 -19.18 -27.09
N GLU A 440 2.98 -19.82 -28.24
CA GLU A 440 4.31 -19.94 -28.85
C GLU A 440 4.84 -18.57 -29.30
N GLU A 441 3.99 -17.73 -29.89
CA GLU A 441 4.33 -16.35 -30.25
C GLU A 441 4.66 -15.50 -29.03
N ILE A 442 3.86 -15.59 -27.97
CA ILE A 442 4.11 -14.87 -26.71
C ILE A 442 5.43 -15.31 -26.09
N ARG A 443 5.71 -16.62 -26.03
CA ARG A 443 6.97 -17.16 -25.49
C ARG A 443 8.19 -16.71 -26.29
N ALA A 444 8.06 -16.58 -27.60
CA ALA A 444 9.14 -16.11 -28.47
C ALA A 444 9.46 -14.61 -28.26
N ASN A 445 8.49 -13.83 -27.78
CA ASN A 445 8.59 -12.38 -27.61
C ASN A 445 8.49 -11.95 -26.14
N LEU A 446 8.84 -12.83 -25.19
CA LEU A 446 8.83 -12.46 -23.77
C LEU A 446 9.78 -11.29 -23.51
N PRO A 447 9.41 -10.37 -22.62
CA PRO A 447 10.32 -9.34 -22.16
C PRO A 447 11.52 -9.98 -21.45
N GLU A 448 12.68 -9.31 -21.53
CA GLU A 448 13.86 -9.70 -20.77
C GLU A 448 13.54 -9.70 -19.26
N PHE A 449 14.01 -10.73 -18.57
CA PHE A 449 13.92 -10.77 -17.12
C PHE A 449 14.80 -9.69 -16.49
N PRO A 450 14.46 -9.18 -15.29
CA PRO A 450 15.26 -8.17 -14.60
C PRO A 450 16.75 -8.53 -14.51
N GLU A 451 17.07 -9.79 -14.23
CA GLU A 451 18.46 -10.28 -14.16
C GLU A 451 19.19 -10.23 -15.51
N GLU A 452 18.48 -10.38 -16.62
CA GLU A 452 19.04 -10.30 -17.97
C GLU A 452 19.34 -8.85 -18.33
N ILE A 453 18.42 -7.94 -17.99
CA ILE A 453 18.62 -6.49 -18.13
C ILE A 453 19.81 -6.05 -17.28
N GLU A 454 19.90 -6.48 -16.02
CA GLU A 454 21.05 -6.18 -15.14
C GLU A 454 22.37 -6.64 -15.77
N ARG A 455 22.44 -7.90 -16.23
CA ARG A 455 23.64 -8.45 -16.88
C ARG A 455 24.02 -7.67 -18.14
N ARG A 456 23.02 -7.28 -18.95
CA ARG A 456 23.22 -6.48 -20.17
C ARG A 456 23.80 -5.11 -19.82
N LEU A 457 23.21 -4.40 -18.86
CA LEU A 457 23.67 -3.08 -18.41
C LEU A 457 25.11 -3.14 -17.86
N MET A 458 25.45 -4.18 -17.10
CA MET A 458 26.80 -4.40 -16.61
C MET A 458 27.81 -4.63 -17.73
N ARG A 459 27.47 -5.50 -18.69
CA ARG A 459 28.35 -5.87 -19.82
C ARG A 459 28.57 -4.70 -20.77
N ASP A 460 27.51 -4.01 -21.15
CA ASP A 460 27.53 -3.05 -22.26
C ASP A 460 27.95 -1.64 -21.81
N HIS A 461 27.73 -1.30 -20.53
CA HIS A 461 28.02 0.04 -19.99
C HIS A 461 28.98 0.04 -18.79
N GLY A 462 29.59 -1.10 -18.46
CA GLY A 462 30.63 -1.20 -17.41
C GLY A 462 30.10 -0.89 -16.00
N LEU A 463 28.83 -1.16 -15.74
CA LEU A 463 28.21 -0.95 -14.43
C LEU A 463 28.56 -2.06 -13.45
N ASN A 464 28.64 -1.71 -12.16
CA ASN A 464 28.69 -2.72 -11.11
C ASN A 464 27.27 -3.26 -10.81
N ALA A 465 27.19 -4.40 -10.10
CA ALA A 465 25.92 -5.05 -9.82
C ALA A 465 24.94 -4.19 -9.02
N GLN A 466 25.43 -3.36 -8.10
CA GLN A 466 24.58 -2.47 -7.31
C GLN A 466 23.96 -1.36 -8.17
N GLN A 467 24.74 -0.76 -9.07
CA GLN A 467 24.27 0.25 -10.02
C GLN A 467 23.21 -0.34 -10.96
N ALA A 468 23.50 -1.48 -11.59
CA ALA A 468 22.57 -2.12 -12.53
C ALA A 468 21.25 -2.51 -11.85
N ARG A 469 21.32 -3.15 -10.67
CA ARG A 469 20.14 -3.51 -9.89
C ARG A 469 19.27 -2.31 -9.53
N GLN A 470 19.89 -1.20 -9.13
CA GLN A 470 19.14 -0.01 -8.75
C GLN A 470 18.41 0.61 -9.95
N ILE A 471 19.06 0.67 -11.12
CA ILE A 471 18.46 1.19 -12.36
C ILE A 471 17.24 0.35 -12.77
N VAL A 472 17.38 -0.98 -12.76
CA VAL A 472 16.29 -1.91 -13.11
C VAL A 472 15.16 -1.85 -12.09
N ARG A 473 15.47 -1.76 -10.79
CA ARG A 473 14.48 -1.60 -9.73
C ARG A 473 13.65 -0.32 -9.87
N GLN A 474 14.28 0.77 -10.29
CA GLN A 474 13.62 2.05 -10.57
C GLN A 474 12.92 2.06 -11.94
N SER A 475 13.08 0.99 -12.74
CA SER A 475 12.57 0.90 -14.11
C SER A 475 13.00 2.11 -14.95
N LYS A 476 14.31 2.42 -14.90
CA LYS A 476 14.97 3.54 -15.59
C LYS A 476 16.02 3.06 -16.59
N GLU A 477 15.99 1.79 -16.97
CA GLU A 477 16.95 1.19 -17.90
C GLU A 477 16.95 1.87 -19.28
N GLU A 478 15.78 2.23 -19.80
CA GLU A 478 15.68 2.91 -21.11
C GLU A 478 16.25 4.33 -21.06
N LEU A 479 15.87 5.10 -20.05
CA LEU A 479 16.43 6.43 -19.82
C LEU A 479 17.94 6.37 -19.59
N PHE A 480 18.41 5.41 -18.81
CA PHE A 480 19.84 5.18 -18.58
C PHE A 480 20.58 4.90 -19.90
N VAL A 481 20.07 3.97 -20.73
CA VAL A 481 20.69 3.63 -22.01
C VAL A 481 20.73 4.86 -22.93
N ARG A 482 19.63 5.62 -23.02
CA ARG A 482 19.59 6.89 -23.78
C ARG A 482 20.66 7.88 -23.31
N ILE A 483 20.79 8.10 -22.00
CA ILE A 483 21.80 9.01 -21.44
C ILE A 483 23.23 8.49 -21.72
N ALA A 484 23.44 7.18 -21.53
CA ALA A 484 24.73 6.55 -21.72
C ALA A 484 25.20 6.62 -23.18
N GLU A 485 24.31 6.40 -24.14
CA GLU A 485 24.62 6.39 -25.57
C GLU A 485 24.69 7.80 -26.17
N GLU A 486 23.75 8.69 -25.85
CA GLU A 486 23.68 10.04 -26.45
C GLU A 486 24.78 10.97 -25.89
N PHE A 487 25.10 10.85 -24.59
CA PHE A 487 26.02 11.78 -23.91
C PHE A 487 27.32 11.13 -23.43
N ASN A 488 27.52 9.83 -23.67
CA ASN A 488 28.68 9.08 -23.16
C ASN A 488 28.87 9.22 -21.63
N ALA A 489 27.75 9.29 -20.89
CA ALA A 489 27.73 9.67 -19.48
C ALA A 489 27.29 8.54 -18.53
N ALA A 490 27.55 7.28 -18.91
CA ALA A 490 27.06 6.09 -18.21
C ALA A 490 27.33 6.09 -16.68
N GLN A 491 28.57 6.37 -16.26
CA GLN A 491 28.90 6.37 -14.82
C GLN A 491 28.27 7.54 -14.05
N VAL A 492 28.08 8.68 -14.71
CA VAL A 492 27.41 9.85 -14.11
C VAL A 492 25.92 9.54 -13.93
N ALA A 493 25.28 8.97 -14.96
CA ALA A 493 23.88 8.54 -14.91
C ALA A 493 23.66 7.45 -13.84
N ALA A 494 24.53 6.44 -13.78
CA ALA A 494 24.45 5.39 -12.76
C ALA A 494 24.57 5.93 -11.34
N THR A 495 25.46 6.91 -11.13
CA THR A 495 25.62 7.58 -9.82
C THR A 495 24.38 8.40 -9.46
N MET A 496 23.76 9.08 -10.44
CA MET A 496 22.52 9.84 -10.25
C MET A 496 21.36 8.93 -9.82
N PHE A 497 21.12 7.83 -10.52
CA PHE A 497 20.05 6.87 -10.16
C PHE A 497 20.32 6.19 -8.81
N LEU A 498 21.57 5.86 -8.51
CA LEU A 498 21.94 5.20 -7.27
C LEU A 498 21.84 6.10 -6.04
N ASN A 499 22.30 7.35 -6.15
CA ASN A 499 22.43 8.24 -4.99
C ASN A 499 21.36 9.33 -5.01
N THR A 500 21.31 10.14 -6.06
CA THR A 500 20.47 11.34 -6.11
C THR A 500 18.98 11.02 -6.04
N TYR A 501 18.51 10.04 -6.82
CA TYR A 501 17.10 9.62 -6.77
C TYR A 501 16.72 9.13 -5.36
N SER A 502 17.57 8.32 -4.75
CA SER A 502 17.35 7.83 -3.37
C SER A 502 17.48 8.92 -2.30
N GLU A 503 18.25 9.99 -2.53
CA GLU A 503 18.29 11.17 -1.65
C GLU A 503 17.00 11.97 -1.75
N ILE A 504 16.47 12.18 -2.97
CA ILE A 504 15.19 12.88 -3.20
C ILE A 504 14.04 12.15 -2.51
N GLU A 505 13.99 10.81 -2.64
CA GLU A 505 13.00 9.97 -1.94
C GLU A 505 13.08 10.11 -0.41
N ARG A 506 14.30 10.16 0.15
CA ARG A 506 14.52 10.33 1.60
C ARG A 506 14.11 11.72 2.08
N ASP A 507 14.29 12.73 1.25
CA ASP A 507 13.87 14.11 1.52
C ASP A 507 12.33 14.28 1.36
N GLY A 508 11.62 13.21 0.97
CA GLY A 508 10.15 13.17 0.89
C GLY A 508 9.57 13.68 -0.43
N ALA A 509 10.42 13.87 -1.46
CA ALA A 509 10.00 14.20 -2.81
C ALA A 509 9.99 12.95 -3.72
N ASP A 510 9.17 12.97 -4.76
CA ASP A 510 9.12 11.91 -5.75
C ASP A 510 10.08 12.22 -6.90
N PRO A 511 11.17 11.45 -7.09
CA PRO A 511 12.07 11.68 -8.22
C PRO A 511 11.41 11.39 -9.58
N ASP A 512 10.33 10.61 -9.63
CA ASP A 512 9.56 10.37 -10.86
C ASP A 512 8.65 11.55 -11.22
N SER A 513 8.59 12.62 -10.40
CA SER A 513 7.95 13.89 -10.79
C SER A 513 8.72 14.62 -11.90
N VAL A 514 10.01 14.30 -12.06
CA VAL A 514 10.86 14.85 -13.12
C VAL A 514 10.70 13.99 -14.37
N SER A 515 10.22 14.59 -15.46
CA SER A 515 10.08 13.88 -16.74
C SER A 515 11.42 13.40 -17.30
N ASP A 516 11.39 12.28 -18.01
CA ASP A 516 12.56 11.73 -18.69
C ASP A 516 13.16 12.77 -19.67
N GLU A 517 12.34 13.61 -20.30
CA GLU A 517 12.77 14.72 -21.15
C GLU A 517 13.56 15.78 -20.38
N THR A 518 13.12 16.14 -19.17
CA THR A 518 13.84 17.07 -18.29
C THR A 518 15.18 16.49 -17.87
N VAL A 519 15.26 15.20 -17.55
CA VAL A 519 16.53 14.54 -17.22
C VAL A 519 17.48 14.58 -18.44
N MET A 520 16.97 14.28 -19.64
CA MET A 520 17.76 14.36 -20.87
C MET A 520 18.25 15.79 -21.15
N GLU A 521 17.46 16.82 -20.84
CA GLU A 521 17.88 18.22 -20.93
C GLU A 521 19.04 18.56 -19.99
N ILE A 522 18.99 18.08 -18.74
CA ILE A 522 20.08 18.24 -17.76
C ILE A 522 21.39 17.66 -18.32
N PHE A 523 21.35 16.45 -18.90
CA PHE A 523 22.55 15.85 -19.49
C PHE A 523 23.02 16.54 -20.78
N ARG A 524 22.10 17.11 -21.58
CA ARG A 524 22.46 17.96 -22.72
C ARG A 524 23.20 19.22 -22.28
N MET A 525 22.71 19.89 -21.24
CA MET A 525 23.37 21.07 -20.66
C MET A 525 24.75 20.73 -20.08
N LEU A 526 24.87 19.58 -19.41
CA LEU A 526 26.16 19.04 -18.94
C LEU A 526 27.11 18.80 -20.11
N GLY A 527 26.64 18.18 -21.20
CA GLY A 527 27.42 17.94 -22.42
C GLY A 527 27.91 19.22 -23.09
N HIS A 528 27.12 20.30 -23.02
CA HIS A 528 27.51 21.64 -23.48
C HIS A 528 28.40 22.39 -22.48
N GLY A 529 28.71 21.81 -21.32
CA GLY A 529 29.57 22.42 -20.31
C GLY A 529 28.93 23.61 -19.58
N ARG A 530 27.60 23.68 -19.50
CA ARG A 530 26.89 24.75 -18.77
C ARG A 530 27.12 24.72 -17.26
N PHE A 531 27.36 23.54 -16.71
CA PHE A 531 27.69 23.28 -15.31
C PHE A 531 28.56 22.01 -15.21
N ALA A 532 29.11 21.72 -14.03
CA ALA A 532 29.87 20.51 -13.75
C ALA A 532 29.01 19.40 -13.12
N LYS A 533 29.34 18.13 -13.32
CA LYS A 533 28.53 16.96 -12.90
C LYS A 533 28.11 16.97 -11.42
N GLU A 534 28.88 17.61 -10.54
CA GLU A 534 28.58 17.78 -9.12
C GLU A 534 27.30 18.62 -8.85
N ALA A 535 26.80 19.37 -9.84
CA ALA A 535 25.58 20.16 -9.80
C ALA A 535 24.30 19.36 -10.09
N ILE A 536 24.39 18.14 -10.65
CA ILE A 536 23.22 17.32 -11.00
C ILE A 536 22.27 17.12 -9.81
N PRO A 537 22.74 16.80 -8.58
CA PRO A 537 21.84 16.57 -7.45
C PRO A 537 21.04 17.80 -7.01
N SER A 538 21.61 19.00 -7.15
CA SER A 538 20.91 20.24 -6.81
C SER A 538 19.93 20.65 -7.91
N ILE A 539 20.31 20.48 -9.19
CA ILE A 539 19.44 20.78 -10.33
C ILE A 539 18.22 19.85 -10.35
N LEU A 540 18.42 18.54 -10.13
CA LEU A 540 17.32 17.58 -10.06
C LEU A 540 16.34 17.86 -8.92
N ARG A 541 16.82 18.35 -7.77
CA ARG A 541 15.95 18.74 -6.66
C ARG A 541 15.06 19.93 -7.00
N GLU A 542 15.62 20.94 -7.67
CA GLU A 542 14.84 22.09 -8.14
C GLU A 542 13.85 21.69 -9.25
N ALA A 543 14.27 20.77 -10.13
CA ALA A 543 13.41 20.21 -11.17
C ALA A 543 12.23 19.41 -10.58
N ALA A 544 12.48 18.62 -9.52
CA ALA A 544 11.44 17.88 -8.81
C ALA A 544 10.43 18.82 -8.11
N ALA A 545 10.82 20.06 -7.84
CA ALA A 545 9.94 21.12 -7.35
C ALA A 545 9.21 21.90 -8.47
N GLY A 546 9.31 21.42 -9.73
CA GLY A 546 8.57 21.97 -10.88
C GLY A 546 9.28 23.08 -11.65
N ARG A 547 10.59 23.29 -11.43
CA ARG A 547 11.38 24.30 -12.17
C ARG A 547 12.05 23.70 -13.39
N THR A 548 12.35 24.52 -14.38
CA THR A 548 13.16 24.08 -15.53
C THR A 548 14.64 23.93 -15.16
N PRO A 549 15.43 23.09 -15.87
CA PRO A 549 16.86 22.96 -15.64
C PRO A 549 17.62 24.30 -15.77
N GLU A 550 17.24 25.15 -16.72
CA GLU A 550 17.88 26.47 -16.93
C GLU A 550 17.61 27.41 -15.75
N GLU A 551 16.36 27.48 -15.26
CA GLU A 551 16.02 28.28 -14.07
C GLU A 551 16.76 27.79 -12.82
N ALA A 552 16.88 26.46 -12.65
CA ALA A 552 17.59 25.87 -11.53
C ALA A 552 19.09 26.27 -11.54
N VAL A 553 19.74 26.23 -12.70
CA VAL A 553 21.15 26.65 -12.84
C VAL A 553 21.32 28.14 -12.49
N GLY A 554 20.42 29.00 -12.98
CA GLY A 554 20.47 30.44 -12.71
C GLY A 554 20.27 30.79 -11.24
N ILE A 555 19.25 30.21 -10.58
CA ILE A 555 18.93 30.48 -9.17
C ILE A 555 20.04 29.99 -8.24
N LEU A 556 20.61 28.81 -8.54
CA LEU A 556 21.67 28.21 -7.73
C LEU A 556 23.05 28.83 -8.04
N GLY A 557 23.15 29.67 -9.07
CA GLY A 557 24.41 30.26 -9.52
C GLY A 557 25.43 29.21 -9.93
N LEU A 558 25.00 28.14 -10.61
CA LEU A 558 25.82 26.98 -10.98
C LEU A 558 26.41 27.08 -12.39
N GLU A 559 26.32 28.24 -13.03
CA GLU A 559 26.92 28.49 -14.34
C GLU A 559 28.42 28.20 -14.30
N ALA A 560 28.89 27.48 -15.32
CA ALA A 560 30.29 27.12 -15.44
C ALA A 560 31.16 28.37 -15.55
N VAL A 561 32.17 28.43 -14.70
CA VAL A 561 33.19 29.48 -14.75
C VAL A 561 34.27 29.11 -15.76
N ASP A 562 34.85 30.11 -16.42
CA ASP A 562 35.99 29.86 -17.30
C ASP A 562 37.24 29.46 -16.49
N ALA A 563 38.25 28.91 -17.19
CA ALA A 563 39.47 28.45 -16.55
C ALA A 563 40.22 29.59 -15.82
N GLY A 564 40.17 30.82 -16.34
CA GLY A 564 40.86 31.97 -15.75
C GLY A 564 40.18 32.46 -14.47
N GLU A 565 38.85 32.46 -14.42
CA GLU A 565 38.06 32.79 -13.23
C GLU A 565 38.25 31.73 -12.15
N ALA A 566 38.21 30.44 -12.51
CA ALA A 566 38.50 29.35 -11.58
C ALA A 566 39.92 29.44 -11.01
N GLU A 567 40.92 29.72 -11.86
CA GLU A 567 42.30 29.95 -11.45
C GLU A 567 42.42 31.13 -10.48
N ALA A 568 41.71 32.24 -10.73
CA ALA A 568 41.74 33.42 -9.87
C ALA A 568 41.17 33.11 -8.47
N VAL A 569 40.04 32.40 -8.40
CA VAL A 569 39.42 31.99 -7.13
C VAL A 569 40.33 31.01 -6.38
N ILE A 570 40.85 29.99 -7.05
CA ILE A 570 41.76 29.00 -6.44
C ILE A 570 43.04 29.69 -5.95
N ARG A 571 43.63 30.59 -6.75
CA ARG A 571 44.81 31.36 -6.34
C ARG A 571 44.54 32.20 -5.10
N SER A 572 43.39 32.87 -5.01
CA SER A 572 43.01 33.64 -3.82
C SER A 572 43.01 32.76 -2.57
N ILE A 573 42.37 31.59 -2.65
CA ILE A 573 42.28 30.63 -1.54
C ILE A 573 43.66 30.11 -1.13
N VAL A 574 44.53 29.84 -2.10
CA VAL A 574 45.91 29.36 -1.85
C VAL A 574 46.77 30.47 -1.23
N MET A 575 46.66 31.72 -1.71
CA MET A 575 47.39 32.88 -1.16
C MET A 575 46.94 33.24 0.26
N GLU A 576 45.63 33.20 0.55
CA GLU A 576 45.11 33.40 1.90
C GLU A 576 45.66 32.39 2.91
N ARG A 577 46.14 31.23 2.44
CA ARG A 577 46.68 30.14 3.25
C ARG A 577 48.14 29.82 2.89
N GLU A 578 48.88 30.82 2.42
CA GLU A 578 50.24 30.63 1.91
C GLU A 578 51.20 30.02 2.95
N GLU A 579 51.15 30.47 4.21
CA GLU A 579 51.99 29.91 5.29
C GLU A 579 51.73 28.41 5.49
N PHE A 580 50.46 28.00 5.40
CA PHE A 580 50.07 26.60 5.49
C PHE A 580 50.61 25.79 4.31
N VAL A 581 50.51 26.34 3.08
CA VAL A 581 51.06 25.72 1.87
C VAL A 581 52.57 25.54 1.96
N ARG A 582 53.31 26.57 2.39
CA ARG A 582 54.78 26.51 2.58
C ARG A 582 55.18 25.46 3.62
N SER A 583 54.38 25.28 4.68
CA SER A 583 54.68 24.31 5.74
C SER A 583 54.40 22.85 5.36
N LYS A 584 53.43 22.60 4.47
CA LYS A 584 52.94 21.25 4.11
C LYS A 584 53.32 20.82 2.69
N GLY A 585 53.77 21.74 1.84
CA GLY A 585 54.11 21.46 0.45
C GLY A 585 52.95 20.84 -0.32
N ALA A 586 53.23 19.81 -1.11
CA ALA A 586 52.23 19.08 -1.89
C ALA A 586 51.10 18.45 -1.03
N ALA A 587 51.33 18.19 0.26
CA ALA A 587 50.31 17.65 1.16
C ALA A 587 49.22 18.67 1.52
N ALA A 588 49.39 19.95 1.18
CA ALA A 588 48.38 20.99 1.38
C ALA A 588 47.15 20.84 0.45
N ALA A 589 47.28 20.10 -0.67
CA ALA A 589 46.22 19.95 -1.67
C ALA A 589 44.92 19.35 -1.09
N GLY A 590 45.03 18.30 -0.25
CA GLY A 590 43.86 17.65 0.35
C GLY A 590 43.03 18.61 1.22
N PRO A 591 43.62 19.26 2.24
CA PRO A 591 42.92 20.23 3.09
C PRO A 591 42.41 21.48 2.36
N LEU A 592 43.08 21.91 1.29
CA LEU A 592 42.66 23.07 0.49
C LEU A 592 41.56 22.75 -0.53
N MET A 593 41.37 21.48 -0.87
CA MET A 593 40.29 21.07 -1.77
C MET A 593 38.90 21.34 -1.19
N GLY A 594 38.72 21.24 0.13
CA GLY A 594 37.45 21.55 0.80
C GLY A 594 36.96 22.98 0.52
N PRO A 595 37.73 24.03 0.89
CA PRO A 595 37.40 25.42 0.59
C PRO A 595 37.25 25.72 -0.91
N VAL A 596 38.10 25.11 -1.76
CA VAL A 596 37.99 25.27 -3.23
C VAL A 596 36.64 24.75 -3.73
N MET A 597 36.23 23.58 -3.27
CA MET A 597 34.92 23.03 -3.62
C MET A 597 33.78 23.82 -2.97
N GLU A 598 33.93 24.37 -1.78
CA GLU A 598 32.90 25.24 -1.20
C GLU A 598 32.61 26.46 -2.09
N ALA A 599 33.64 27.03 -2.74
CA ALA A 599 33.50 28.17 -3.63
C ALA A 599 33.07 27.81 -5.07
N LEU A 600 33.51 26.65 -5.60
CA LEU A 600 33.41 26.32 -7.02
C LEU A 600 32.63 25.03 -7.33
N ARG A 601 32.06 24.34 -6.33
CA ARG A 601 31.33 23.08 -6.56
C ARG A 601 30.16 23.29 -7.52
N GLY A 602 30.11 22.42 -8.53
CA GLY A 602 29.09 22.48 -9.58
C GLY A 602 29.39 23.49 -10.69
N LYS A 603 30.36 24.41 -10.51
CA LYS A 603 30.81 25.35 -11.54
C LYS A 603 32.02 24.85 -12.34
N ILE A 604 32.86 24.01 -11.71
CA ILE A 604 34.02 23.38 -12.34
C ILE A 604 34.09 21.90 -11.96
N ASP A 605 34.56 21.06 -12.88
CA ASP A 605 34.79 19.63 -12.61
C ASP A 605 35.88 19.46 -11.53
N GLY A 606 35.63 18.62 -10.53
CA GLY A 606 36.54 18.44 -9.40
C GLY A 606 37.96 18.01 -9.79
N ARG A 607 38.12 17.29 -10.91
CA ARG A 607 39.45 16.91 -11.42
C ARG A 607 40.21 18.13 -11.94
N LYS A 608 39.55 18.99 -12.72
CA LYS A 608 40.15 20.24 -13.21
C LYS A 608 40.50 21.18 -12.05
N ALA A 609 39.62 21.31 -11.05
CA ALA A 609 39.91 22.10 -9.85
C ALA A 609 41.12 21.55 -9.08
N SER A 610 41.25 20.23 -8.96
CA SER A 610 42.41 19.59 -8.33
C SER A 610 43.70 19.80 -9.12
N GLU A 611 43.65 19.79 -10.46
CA GLU A 611 44.80 20.05 -11.33
C GLU A 611 45.28 21.49 -11.18
N ILE A 612 44.36 22.47 -11.23
CA ILE A 612 44.64 23.90 -11.03
C ILE A 612 45.21 24.15 -9.62
N LEU A 613 44.60 23.55 -8.59
CA LEU A 613 45.08 23.68 -7.20
C LEU A 613 46.50 23.12 -7.04
N ALA A 614 46.80 21.97 -7.64
CA ALA A 614 48.14 21.38 -7.60
C ALA A 614 49.18 22.22 -8.36
N GLU A 615 48.78 22.93 -9.42
CA GLU A 615 49.65 23.88 -10.12
C GLU A 615 49.91 25.14 -9.29
N GLU A 616 48.90 25.75 -8.70
CA GLU A 616 49.07 26.95 -7.87
C GLU A 616 49.88 26.66 -6.60
N ILE A 617 49.71 25.49 -5.97
CA ILE A 617 50.57 25.05 -4.86
C ILE A 617 52.03 24.90 -5.31
N ARG A 618 52.28 24.31 -6.49
CA ARG A 618 53.64 24.15 -7.03
C ARG A 618 54.35 25.48 -7.32
N LYS A 619 53.60 26.57 -7.56
CA LYS A 619 54.19 27.91 -7.77
C LYS A 619 54.72 28.54 -6.48
N ILE A 620 54.34 28.02 -5.31
CA ILE A 620 54.68 28.58 -3.98
C ILE A 620 55.75 27.74 -3.27
N VAL A 621 55.75 26.43 -3.51
CA VAL A 621 56.62 25.40 -2.90
C VAL A 621 57.98 25.31 -3.57
#